data_AF-A0A441TH83-F1
#
_entry.id   AF-A0A441TH83-F1
#
_cell.length_a   1.000
_cell.length_b   1.000
_cell.length_c   1.000
_cell.angle_alpha   90.00
_cell.angle_beta   90.00
_cell.angle_gamma   90.00
#
_symmetry.space_group_name_H-M   'P 1'
#
loop_
_entity.id
_entity.type
_entity.pdbx_description
1 polymer ?
#
loop_
_entity_poly.entity_id
_entity_poly.type
_entity_poly.pdbx_seq_one_letter_code
_entity_poly.pdbx_strand_id
1 'polypeptide(L)' 'EPGPDIAPYHDRQIVILDRSAWADWLDPSVSAKSLIKALPPGTLQVEQVG' A
#
# COMPACT_ATOMS: atom_id res chain seq x y z
N GLU A 1 6.18 8.78 -1.19
CA GLU A 1 6.74 8.28 0.08
C GLU A 1 6.15 6.93 0.47
N PRO A 2 6.98 6.00 0.98
CA PRO A 2 6.55 4.73 1.53
C PRO A 2 5.77 4.93 2.84
N GLY A 3 4.95 3.96 3.19
CA GLY A 3 4.28 3.87 4.48
C GLY A 3 5.25 3.57 5.62
N PRO A 4 4.82 3.81 6.87
CA PRO A 4 5.67 3.76 8.06
C PRO A 4 6.33 2.41 8.30
N ASP A 5 5.71 1.30 7.89
CA ASP A 5 6.27 -0.05 8.06
C ASP A 5 7.37 -0.38 7.02
N ILE A 6 7.46 0.39 5.92
CA ILE A 6 8.43 0.18 4.82
C ILE A 6 9.53 1.26 4.81
N ALA A 7 9.19 2.48 5.21
CA ALA A 7 10.09 3.64 5.18
C ALA A 7 11.47 3.41 5.84
N PRO A 8 11.62 2.62 6.92
CA PRO A 8 12.94 2.32 7.49
C PRO A 8 13.87 1.51 6.57
N TYR A 9 13.33 0.83 5.55
CA TYR A 9 14.06 -0.12 4.72
C TYR A 9 14.27 0.37 3.28
N HIS A 10 13.33 1.15 2.74
CA HIS A 10 13.36 1.65 1.36
C HIS A 10 12.62 2.99 1.22
N ASP A 11 12.95 3.73 0.15
CA ASP A 11 12.34 5.00 -0.26
C ASP A 11 11.12 4.84 -1.17
N ARG A 12 10.80 3.59 -1.54
CA ARG A 12 9.67 3.25 -2.43
C ARG A 12 8.88 2.08 -1.88
N GLN A 13 7.58 2.07 -2.17
CA GLN A 13 6.66 1.02 -1.77
C GLN A 13 5.68 0.72 -2.91
N ILE A 14 5.35 -0.56 -3.08
CA ILE A 14 4.18 -0.99 -3.87
C ILE A 14 2.89 -0.68 -3.13
N VAL A 15 1.87 -0.25 -3.86
CA VAL A 15 0.55 -0.03 -3.26
C VAL A 15 -0.10 -1.38 -3.01
N ILE A 16 -0.48 -1.63 -1.76
CA ILE A 16 -1.26 -2.81 -1.37
C ILE A 16 -2.69 -2.34 -1.20
N LEU A 17 -3.62 -2.94 -1.95
CA LEU A 17 -5.04 -2.60 -1.89
C LEU A 17 -5.78 -3.55 -0.96
N ASP A 18 -6.58 -2.97 -0.07
CA ASP A 18 -7.61 -3.71 0.67
C ASP A 18 -8.55 -4.44 -0.29
N ARG A 19 -9.06 -5.59 0.15
CA ARG A 19 -9.93 -6.44 -0.68
C ARG A 19 -11.16 -5.68 -1.19
N SER A 20 -11.70 -4.77 -0.39
CA SER A 20 -12.84 -3.93 -0.77
C SER A 20 -12.56 -3.00 -1.94
N ALA A 21 -11.30 -2.66 -2.20
CA ALA A 21 -10.87 -1.73 -3.25
C ALA A 21 -10.48 -2.43 -4.57
N TRP A 22 -10.56 -3.76 -4.63
CA TRP A 22 -10.09 -4.50 -5.81
C TRP A 22 -10.95 -4.26 -7.05
N ALA A 23 -12.27 -4.19 -6.89
CA ALA A 23 -13.16 -3.89 -8.02
C ALA A 23 -12.94 -2.46 -8.52
N ASP A 24 -12.86 -1.50 -7.60
CA ASP A 24 -12.59 -0.09 -7.90
C ASP A 24 -11.26 0.11 -8.63
N TRP A 25 -10.24 -0.70 -8.36
CA TRP A 25 -8.97 -0.65 -9.08
C TRP A 25 -9.10 -0.96 -10.57
N LEU A 26 -10.04 -1.84 -10.92
CA LEU A 26 -10.29 -2.24 -12.30
C LEU A 26 -11.32 -1.35 -13.01
N ASP A 27 -12.00 -0.47 -12.27
CA ASP A 27 -12.99 0.45 -12.82
C ASP A 27 -12.31 1.74 -13.33
N PRO A 28 -12.30 2.00 -14.65
CA PRO A 28 -11.65 3.19 -15.21
C PRO A 28 -12.37 4.51 -14.84
N SER A 29 -13.59 4.45 -14.29
CA SER A 29 -14.28 5.62 -13.77
C SER A 29 -13.77 6.05 -12.39
N VAL A 30 -13.08 5.16 -11.66
CA VAL A 30 -12.47 5.46 -10.37
C VAL A 30 -11.05 5.99 -10.57
N SER A 31 -10.76 7.15 -9.98
CA SER A 31 -9.42 7.72 -10.05
C SER A 31 -8.43 6.89 -9.23
N ALA A 32 -7.37 6.39 -9.87
CA ALA A 32 -6.30 5.68 -9.17
C ALA A 32 -5.69 6.48 -8.00
N LYS A 33 -5.70 7.82 -8.05
CA LYS A 33 -5.22 8.68 -6.95
C LYS A 33 -6.01 8.51 -5.65
N SER A 34 -7.28 8.10 -5.71
CA SER A 34 -8.07 7.84 -4.50
C SER A 34 -7.70 6.50 -3.84
N LEU A 35 -7.09 5.58 -4.60
CA LEU A 35 -6.73 4.22 -4.18
C LEU A 35 -5.25 4.08 -3.80
N ILE A 36 -4.36 4.82 -4.50
CA ILE A 36 -2.91 4.78 -4.29
C ILE A 36 -2.53 5.56 -3.03
N LYS A 37 -2.53 4.89 -1.88
CA LYS A 37 -2.22 5.45 -0.57
C LYS A 37 -1.25 4.55 0.21
N ALA A 38 -0.46 5.16 1.08
CA ALA A 38 0.33 4.42 2.05
C ALA A 38 -0.59 3.70 3.06
N LEU A 39 -0.17 2.52 3.50
CA LEU A 39 -0.86 1.78 4.57
C LEU A 39 -0.66 2.48 5.92
N PRO A 40 -1.63 2.38 6.85
CA PRO A 40 -1.42 2.82 8.22
C PRO A 40 -0.32 1.99 8.91
N PRO A 41 0.30 2.51 9.98
CA PRO A 41 1.32 1.78 10.74
C PRO A 41 0.78 0.49 11.35
N GLY A 42 1.62 -0.54 11.39
CA GLY A 42 1.28 -1.86 11.92
C GLY A 42 0.41 -2.71 10.99
N THR A 43 0.25 -2.31 9.73
CA THR A 43 -0.47 -3.14 8.73
C THR A 43 0.37 -4.33 8.30
N LEU A 44 1.69 -4.13 8.18
CA LEU A 44 2.62 -5.18 7.78
C LEU A 44 3.34 -5.73 9.01
N GLN A 45 3.33 -7.05 9.15
CA GLN A 45 4.22 -7.74 10.07
C GLN A 45 5.58 -7.89 9.40
N VAL A 46 6.58 -7.18 9.92
CA VAL A 46 7.95 -7.21 9.39
C VAL A 46 8.77 -8.24 10.16
N GLU A 47 9.42 -9.14 9.44
CA GLU A 47 10.32 -10.16 9.99
C GLU A 47 11.67 -10.10 9.26
N GLN A 48 12.77 -10.07 10.01
CA GLN A 48 14.11 -10.23 9.46
C GLN A 48 14.39 -11.72 9.26
N VAL A 49 14.69 -12.11 8.03
CA VAL A 49 15.05 -13.49 7.67
C VAL A 49 16.52 -13.57 7.29
N GLY A 50 17.23 -14.58 7.78
CA GLY A 50 18.66 -14.81 7.50
C GLY A 50 19.42 -15.44 8.66
#